data_AF-A0A7S0DPD7-F1
#
_entry.id   AF-A0A7S0DPD7-F1
#
_cell.length_a   1.000
_cell.length_b   1.000
_cell.length_c   1.000
_cell.angle_alpha   90.00
_cell.angle_beta   90.00
_cell.angle_gamma   90.00
#
_symmetry.space_group_name_H-M   'P 1'
#
loop_
_entity.id
_entity.type
_entity.pdbx_description
1 polymer ?
#
loop_
_entity_poly.entity_id
_entity_poly.type
_entity_poly.pdbx_seq_one_letter_code
_entity_poly.pdbx_strand_id
1 'polypeptide(L)'
;VQKRADFFRNLPKMAAMDQLWDGLMLLIGERKDIEGIQILTGVPQGKFGRAAKKHKTQWCKRNLSKGTKVTCCPSAEKFKFSGYKHILIDDRISHKHAWESKGGVFIRHRNGEFTLRCVRKIISGSGVTSSQEQSEAISLLQPSPNRDNGVCHSTLISTEEDVEAFVQASKDADVACFDVEWRPDDYQKSSRKTRSQKSMAAICQLAFLTESKIDQKQRRVFVVDLSRGVTERDIVGGIMKDSTILKVCFGSEEDVSRLQAALSRYSKGEKVGPILDLQSAISLLLNIGSGLGEGLSLFDAARSILGISLKKRKALQASDWEARPLSQDQISYAATDAHILARLYQTLRSKPSLSAAMQSLTFNAPSLAEAEKLNFADYHSSSSEPKSIVGTQTELSAKELSNLDLANPAPVLLSLPPGATVIPEYYGLFLTKSSKLRLLNEIEPSNEIVYADHVTLAFQPGISTLEKAFVGVKAFVDVHAHVGDKKGHAVVVRVGVDGREHKAD
;
A
#
# COMPACT_ATOMS: atom_id res chain seq x y z
N VAL A 1 23.05 -11.92 -3.26
CA VAL A 1 22.57 -13.27 -3.63
C VAL A 1 23.79 -14.19 -3.75
N GLN A 2 23.83 -15.24 -2.90
CA GLN A 2 25.03 -15.89 -2.36
C GLN A 2 25.87 -16.73 -3.34
N LYS A 3 27.17 -16.77 -3.04
CA LYS A 3 28.33 -17.41 -3.68
C LYS A 3 28.30 -18.96 -3.76
N ARG A 4 27.14 -19.61 -3.93
CA ARG A 4 27.11 -21.07 -4.18
C ARG A 4 27.24 -21.38 -5.66
N ALA A 5 28.20 -22.25 -6.00
CA ALA A 5 28.53 -22.61 -7.37
C ALA A 5 27.35 -23.21 -8.15
N ASP A 6 26.31 -23.71 -7.48
CA ASP A 6 25.16 -24.43 -8.02
C ASP A 6 23.80 -23.80 -7.64
N PHE A 7 23.79 -22.56 -7.14
CA PHE A 7 22.61 -21.88 -6.57
C PHE A 7 21.31 -22.11 -7.35
N PHE A 8 21.27 -21.76 -8.64
CA PHE A 8 20.04 -21.88 -9.46
C PHE A 8 19.59 -23.34 -9.69
N ARG A 9 20.51 -24.31 -9.64
CA ARG A 9 20.20 -25.73 -9.87
C ARG A 9 19.41 -26.32 -8.71
N ASN A 10 19.67 -25.83 -7.51
CA ASN A 10 19.11 -26.37 -6.26
C ASN A 10 18.05 -25.46 -5.64
N LEU A 11 17.55 -24.48 -6.38
CA LEU A 11 16.40 -23.71 -5.94
C LEU A 11 15.21 -24.64 -5.68
N PRO A 12 14.55 -24.53 -4.51
CA PRO A 12 13.33 -25.29 -4.26
C PRO A 12 12.25 -24.82 -5.23
N LYS A 13 11.36 -25.76 -5.60
CA LYS A 13 10.17 -25.45 -6.37
C LYS A 13 9.19 -24.68 -5.49
N MET A 14 8.56 -23.64 -6.02
CA MET A 14 7.51 -22.93 -5.28
C MET A 14 6.27 -23.81 -5.17
N ALA A 15 5.62 -23.85 -4.00
CA ALA A 15 4.48 -24.73 -3.74
C ALA A 15 3.31 -24.53 -4.74
N ALA A 16 3.06 -23.29 -5.16
CA ALA A 16 1.97 -22.96 -6.10
C ALA A 16 2.36 -23.12 -7.58
N MET A 17 3.61 -23.52 -7.89
CA MET A 17 4.08 -23.59 -9.27
C MET A 17 3.35 -24.67 -10.08
N ASP A 18 3.08 -25.82 -9.46
CA ASP A 18 2.43 -26.95 -10.13
C ASP A 18 1.03 -26.61 -10.61
N GLN A 19 0.25 -25.90 -9.78
CA GLN A 19 -1.08 -25.43 -10.16
C GLN A 19 -1.08 -24.62 -11.46
N LEU A 20 -0.12 -23.70 -11.62
CA LEU A 20 0.00 -22.91 -12.84
C LEU A 20 0.52 -23.77 -14.00
N TRP A 21 1.59 -24.52 -13.78
CA TRP A 21 2.25 -25.29 -14.84
C TRP A 21 1.33 -26.35 -15.42
N ASP A 22 0.69 -27.14 -14.58
CA ASP A 22 -0.22 -28.21 -15.00
C ASP A 22 -1.46 -27.63 -15.70
N GLY A 23 -2.00 -26.52 -15.19
CA GLY A 23 -3.10 -25.81 -15.85
C GLY A 23 -2.75 -25.30 -17.24
N LEU A 24 -1.53 -24.79 -17.44
CA LEU A 24 -1.04 -24.37 -18.76
C LEU A 24 -0.84 -25.58 -19.68
N MET A 25 -0.28 -26.68 -19.18
CA MET A 25 -0.05 -27.89 -19.97
C MET A 25 -1.38 -28.53 -20.42
N LEU A 26 -2.39 -28.56 -19.55
CA LEU A 26 -3.74 -29.00 -19.92
C LEU A 26 -4.33 -28.14 -21.04
N LEU A 27 -4.25 -26.80 -20.89
CA LEU A 27 -4.76 -25.87 -21.89
C LEU A 27 -4.08 -26.05 -23.26
N ILE A 28 -2.76 -26.30 -23.26
CA ILE A 28 -1.98 -26.58 -24.48
C ILE A 28 -2.38 -27.92 -25.10
N GLY A 29 -2.64 -28.94 -24.29
CA GLY A 29 -3.12 -30.25 -24.76
C GLY A 29 -4.49 -30.19 -25.44
N GLU A 30 -5.36 -29.29 -24.99
CA GLU A 30 -6.71 -29.10 -25.52
C GLU A 30 -6.75 -28.25 -26.80
N ARG A 31 -5.72 -27.43 -27.06
CA ARG A 31 -5.74 -26.39 -28.11
C ARG A 31 -4.62 -26.57 -29.13
N LYS A 32 -5.01 -26.96 -30.35
CA LYS A 32 -4.08 -27.17 -31.49
C LYS A 32 -3.47 -25.89 -32.04
N ASP A 33 -4.05 -24.73 -31.75
CA ASP A 33 -3.57 -23.42 -32.19
C ASP A 33 -2.46 -22.83 -31.32
N ILE A 34 -2.09 -23.50 -30.21
CA ILE A 34 -0.97 -23.12 -29.37
C ILE A 34 0.28 -23.89 -29.83
N GLU A 35 1.26 -23.19 -30.42
CA GLU A 35 2.51 -23.79 -30.91
C GLU A 35 3.33 -24.47 -29.79
N GLY A 36 3.26 -23.92 -28.57
CA GLY A 36 3.83 -24.54 -27.39
C GLY A 36 4.16 -23.54 -26.27
N ILE A 37 4.75 -24.06 -25.20
CA ILE A 37 5.24 -23.30 -24.05
C ILE A 37 6.75 -23.38 -23.95
N GLN A 38 7.39 -22.27 -23.56
CA GLN A 38 8.82 -22.22 -23.30
C GLN A 38 9.14 -21.40 -22.05
N ILE A 39 10.24 -21.75 -21.38
CA ILE A 39 10.79 -20.98 -20.28
C ILE A 39 11.73 -19.91 -20.86
N LEU A 40 11.39 -18.63 -20.67
CA LEU A 40 12.23 -17.50 -21.04
C LEU A 40 12.95 -16.94 -19.81
N THR A 41 14.25 -17.19 -19.67
CA THR A 41 15.00 -16.85 -18.45
C THR A 41 16.21 -15.94 -18.71
N GLY A 42 16.35 -14.93 -17.85
CA GLY A 42 17.45 -13.97 -17.87
C GLY A 42 18.75 -14.60 -17.38
N VAL A 43 19.85 -14.44 -18.13
CA VAL A 43 21.21 -14.79 -17.71
C VAL A 43 22.15 -13.61 -17.96
N PRO A 44 23.09 -13.31 -17.03
CA PRO A 44 24.11 -12.29 -17.26
C PRO A 44 25.11 -12.76 -18.31
N GLN A 45 25.97 -11.87 -18.80
CA GLN A 45 27.04 -12.23 -19.72
C GLN A 45 28.25 -12.86 -19.00
N GLY A 46 29.19 -13.41 -19.77
CA GLY A 46 30.46 -13.95 -19.26
C GLY A 46 30.40 -15.36 -18.65
N LYS A 47 31.46 -15.72 -17.91
CA LYS A 47 31.63 -17.07 -17.31
C LYS A 47 30.48 -17.43 -16.36
N PHE A 48 30.05 -16.48 -15.53
CA PHE A 48 28.92 -16.67 -14.61
C PHE A 48 27.60 -16.90 -15.36
N GLY A 49 27.38 -16.19 -16.47
CA GLY A 49 26.25 -16.40 -17.38
C GLY A 49 26.14 -17.82 -17.94
N ARG A 50 27.27 -18.37 -18.39
CA ARG A 50 27.33 -19.76 -18.90
C ARG A 50 26.96 -20.78 -17.83
N ALA A 51 27.46 -20.60 -16.61
CA ALA A 51 27.09 -21.44 -15.47
C ALA A 51 25.60 -21.30 -15.11
N ALA A 52 25.08 -20.07 -15.05
CA ALA A 52 23.66 -19.80 -14.77
C ALA A 52 22.74 -20.44 -15.82
N LYS A 53 23.09 -20.36 -17.11
CA LYS A 53 22.38 -21.04 -18.21
C LYS A 53 22.32 -22.55 -17.95
N LYS A 54 23.47 -23.19 -17.66
CA LYS A 54 23.53 -24.63 -17.36
C LYS A 54 22.63 -25.01 -16.17
N HIS A 55 22.73 -24.28 -15.05
CA HIS A 55 21.95 -24.56 -13.84
C HIS A 55 20.44 -24.41 -14.05
N LYS A 56 20.01 -23.34 -14.71
CA LYS A 56 18.60 -23.09 -15.00
C LYS A 56 18.01 -24.13 -15.94
N THR A 57 18.75 -24.52 -16.99
CA THR A 57 18.32 -25.61 -17.88
C THR A 57 18.22 -26.94 -17.14
N GLN A 58 19.18 -27.27 -16.26
CA GLN A 58 19.12 -28.48 -15.45
C GLN A 58 17.95 -28.47 -14.46
N TRP A 59 17.69 -27.32 -13.84
CA TRP A 59 16.53 -27.14 -12.96
C TRP A 59 15.22 -27.38 -13.71
N CYS A 60 15.07 -26.80 -14.91
CA CYS A 60 13.86 -27.00 -15.73
C CYS A 60 13.69 -28.48 -16.10
N LYS A 61 14.76 -29.15 -16.55
CA LYS A 61 14.71 -30.59 -16.89
C LYS A 61 14.31 -31.49 -15.72
N ARG A 62 14.64 -31.11 -14.48
CA ARG A 62 14.31 -31.88 -13.28
C ARG A 62 12.86 -31.67 -12.82
N ASN A 63 12.32 -30.46 -13.01
CA ASN A 63 11.07 -30.05 -12.37
C ASN A 63 9.89 -29.83 -13.33
N LEU A 64 10.14 -29.77 -14.64
CA LEU A 64 9.14 -29.51 -15.69
C LEU A 64 8.96 -30.73 -16.60
N SER A 65 7.93 -30.69 -17.43
CA SER A 65 7.63 -31.72 -18.42
C SER A 65 8.80 -31.96 -19.40
N LYS A 66 9.00 -33.23 -19.78
CA LYS A 66 10.08 -33.64 -20.68
C LYS A 66 9.94 -32.92 -22.02
N GLY A 67 11.03 -32.36 -22.52
CA GLY A 67 11.04 -31.61 -23.78
C GLY A 67 10.73 -30.12 -23.66
N THR A 68 10.48 -29.59 -22.45
CA THR A 68 10.27 -28.15 -22.24
C THR A 68 11.44 -27.34 -22.82
N LYS A 69 11.13 -26.44 -23.75
CA LYS A 69 12.10 -25.52 -24.36
C LYS A 69 12.54 -24.48 -23.33
N VAL A 70 13.85 -24.30 -23.17
CA VAL A 70 14.44 -23.32 -22.24
C VAL A 70 15.31 -22.35 -23.01
N THR A 71 14.86 -21.11 -23.09
CA THR A 71 15.55 -20.02 -23.78
C THR A 71 16.22 -19.12 -22.74
N CYS A 72 17.56 -19.07 -22.79
CA CYS A 72 18.37 -18.22 -21.91
C CYS A 72 18.91 -17.03 -22.70
N CYS A 73 18.54 -15.81 -22.30
CA CYS A 73 18.97 -14.56 -22.93
C CYS A 73 19.31 -13.50 -21.87
N PRO A 74 20.00 -12.41 -22.22
CA PRO A 74 20.06 -11.24 -21.35
C PRO A 74 18.65 -10.72 -21.03
N SER A 75 18.39 -10.31 -19.79
CA SER A 75 17.05 -9.85 -19.38
C SER A 75 16.56 -8.66 -20.21
N ALA A 76 17.46 -7.74 -20.55
CA ALA A 76 17.16 -6.58 -21.39
C ALA A 76 16.76 -6.95 -22.82
N GLU A 77 17.03 -8.18 -23.28
CA GLU A 77 16.73 -8.64 -24.63
C GLU A 77 15.48 -9.52 -24.72
N LYS A 78 14.75 -9.72 -23.61
CA LYS A 78 13.54 -10.55 -23.59
C LYS A 78 12.50 -10.06 -24.60
N PHE A 79 12.39 -8.76 -24.83
CA PHE A 79 11.48 -8.19 -25.82
C PHE A 79 11.71 -8.71 -27.25
N LYS A 80 12.90 -9.23 -27.58
CA LYS A 80 13.19 -9.83 -28.90
C LYS A 80 12.44 -11.15 -29.13
N PHE A 81 11.91 -11.77 -28.07
CA PHE A 81 11.08 -12.97 -28.14
C PHE A 81 9.58 -12.65 -28.12
N SER A 82 9.23 -11.38 -28.12
CA SER A 82 7.85 -10.92 -28.23
C SER A 82 7.43 -10.80 -29.70
N GLY A 83 6.12 -10.79 -29.93
CA GLY A 83 5.49 -10.72 -31.25
C GLY A 83 3.99 -10.92 -31.13
N TYR A 84 3.27 -10.73 -32.23
CA TYR A 84 1.85 -11.07 -32.31
C TYR A 84 1.60 -12.51 -31.84
N LYS A 85 0.57 -12.71 -31.00
CA LYS A 85 0.21 -13.99 -30.34
C LYS A 85 1.22 -14.56 -29.34
N HIS A 86 2.24 -13.82 -28.93
CA HIS A 86 3.12 -14.24 -27.83
C HIS A 86 2.62 -13.71 -26.48
N ILE A 87 2.56 -14.59 -25.47
CA ILE A 87 2.19 -14.24 -24.10
C ILE A 87 3.42 -14.39 -23.19
N LEU A 88 3.80 -13.33 -22.48
CA LEU A 88 4.80 -13.40 -21.41
C LEU A 88 4.09 -13.46 -20.06
N ILE A 89 4.36 -14.52 -19.31
CA ILE A 89 3.79 -14.76 -17.99
C ILE A 89 4.90 -14.61 -16.94
N ASP A 90 4.59 -13.93 -15.83
CA ASP A 90 5.43 -13.85 -14.63
C ASP A 90 6.86 -13.32 -14.88
N ASP A 91 6.95 -12.08 -15.36
CA ASP A 91 8.23 -11.38 -15.49
C ASP A 91 8.20 -10.05 -14.73
N ARG A 92 9.34 -9.36 -14.72
CA ARG A 92 9.44 -8.02 -14.16
C ARG A 92 8.51 -7.08 -14.93
N ILE A 93 7.71 -6.31 -14.20
CA ILE A 93 6.85 -5.24 -14.72
C ILE A 93 7.63 -4.31 -15.67
N SER A 94 8.89 -4.03 -15.37
CA SER A 94 9.76 -3.20 -16.22
C SER A 94 9.93 -3.71 -17.65
N HIS A 95 9.62 -4.98 -17.92
CA HIS A 95 9.65 -5.56 -19.27
C HIS A 95 8.31 -5.45 -20.01
N LYS A 96 7.21 -5.13 -19.32
CA LYS A 96 5.85 -5.08 -19.87
C LYS A 96 5.77 -4.22 -21.12
N HIS A 97 6.10 -2.93 -21.00
CA HIS A 97 6.03 -2.00 -22.14
C HIS A 97 6.91 -2.44 -23.32
N ALA A 98 8.14 -2.89 -23.06
CA ALA A 98 9.04 -3.36 -24.11
C ALA A 98 8.49 -4.62 -24.79
N TRP A 99 7.84 -5.52 -24.05
CA TRP A 99 7.18 -6.71 -24.60
C TRP A 99 5.97 -6.35 -25.46
N GLU A 100 5.08 -5.51 -24.94
CA GLU A 100 3.83 -5.10 -25.60
C GLU A 100 4.07 -4.24 -26.84
N SER A 101 5.10 -3.38 -26.83
CA SER A 101 5.51 -2.59 -28.02
C SER A 101 5.95 -3.45 -29.22
N LYS A 102 6.17 -4.74 -29.01
CA LYS A 102 6.46 -5.73 -30.08
C LYS A 102 5.23 -6.56 -30.46
N GLY A 103 4.05 -6.26 -29.93
CA GLY A 103 2.78 -6.91 -30.27
C GLY A 103 2.44 -8.14 -29.41
N GLY A 104 3.25 -8.46 -28.41
CA GLY A 104 2.94 -9.52 -27.44
C GLY A 104 2.05 -9.04 -26.30
N VAL A 105 1.50 -9.98 -25.53
CA VAL A 105 0.69 -9.70 -24.33
C VAL A 105 1.49 -10.04 -23.07
N PHE A 106 1.41 -9.18 -22.05
CA PHE A 106 2.05 -9.40 -20.76
C PHE A 106 1.03 -9.76 -19.68
N ILE A 107 1.30 -10.82 -18.92
CA ILE A 107 0.50 -11.24 -17.76
C ILE A 107 1.40 -11.27 -16.52
N ARG A 108 1.12 -10.39 -15.57
CA ARG A 108 1.73 -10.47 -14.24
C ARG A 108 1.06 -11.59 -13.45
N HIS A 109 1.85 -12.55 -12.98
CA HIS A 109 1.32 -13.61 -12.13
C HIS A 109 0.91 -13.04 -10.77
N ARG A 110 -0.26 -13.47 -10.28
CA ARG A 110 -0.80 -13.17 -8.95
C ARG A 110 -1.08 -14.46 -8.19
N ASN A 111 -1.85 -15.34 -8.83
CA ASN A 111 -2.06 -16.73 -8.44
C ASN A 111 -2.32 -17.57 -9.71
N GLY A 112 -2.39 -18.90 -9.56
CA GLY A 112 -2.62 -19.83 -10.67
C GLY A 112 -3.94 -19.55 -11.41
N GLU A 113 -5.05 -19.42 -10.68
CA GLU A 113 -6.38 -19.21 -11.25
C GLU A 113 -6.50 -17.90 -12.06
N PHE A 114 -6.03 -16.79 -11.50
CA PHE A 114 -5.96 -15.50 -12.18
C PHE A 114 -5.21 -15.62 -13.51
N THR A 115 -4.04 -16.25 -13.47
CA THR A 115 -3.16 -16.37 -14.64
C THR A 115 -3.80 -17.25 -15.72
N LEU A 116 -4.38 -18.39 -15.33
CA LEU A 116 -5.06 -19.30 -16.27
C LEU A 116 -6.28 -18.63 -16.91
N ARG A 117 -7.06 -17.87 -16.15
CA ARG A 117 -8.18 -17.09 -16.70
C ARG A 117 -7.72 -16.03 -17.69
N CYS A 118 -6.65 -15.29 -17.38
CA CYS A 118 -6.05 -14.34 -18.33
C CYS A 118 -5.64 -15.01 -19.63
N VAL A 119 -4.94 -16.14 -19.55
CA VAL A 119 -4.49 -16.90 -20.73
C VAL A 119 -5.68 -17.41 -21.54
N ARG A 120 -6.69 -18.04 -20.90
CA ARG A 120 -7.91 -18.51 -21.57
C ARG A 120 -8.65 -17.39 -22.29
N LYS A 121 -8.76 -16.21 -21.67
CA LYS A 121 -9.39 -15.03 -22.27
C LYS A 121 -8.65 -14.57 -23.54
N ILE A 122 -7.32 -14.46 -23.48
CA ILE A 122 -6.51 -14.05 -24.64
C ILE A 122 -6.64 -15.05 -25.78
N ILE A 123 -6.57 -16.35 -25.46
CA ILE A 123 -6.55 -17.42 -26.45
C ILE A 123 -7.93 -17.67 -27.07
N SER A 124 -9.01 -17.42 -26.34
CA SER A 124 -10.40 -17.63 -26.83
C SER A 124 -10.96 -16.40 -27.56
N GLY A 125 -10.31 -15.24 -27.47
CA GLY A 125 -10.82 -13.98 -28.04
C GLY A 125 -12.15 -13.48 -27.42
N SER A 126 -12.65 -14.17 -26.38
CA SER A 126 -13.90 -13.90 -25.66
C SER A 126 -13.66 -14.16 -24.16
N GLY A 127 -14.45 -13.51 -23.31
CA GLY A 127 -14.40 -13.67 -21.84
C GLY A 127 -14.49 -15.14 -21.41
N VAL A 128 -13.95 -15.46 -20.23
CA VAL A 128 -13.87 -16.84 -19.70
C VAL A 128 -15.26 -17.39 -19.33
N THR A 129 -16.28 -16.54 -19.27
CA THR A 129 -17.69 -16.89 -19.10
C THR A 129 -18.35 -17.12 -20.47
N SER A 130 -19.18 -18.15 -20.58
CA SER A 130 -19.96 -18.36 -21.80
C SER A 130 -20.76 -17.10 -22.14
N SER A 131 -20.99 -16.79 -23.42
CA SER A 131 -21.76 -15.59 -23.81
C SER A 131 -23.13 -15.53 -23.13
N GLN A 132 -23.69 -16.69 -22.76
CA GLN A 132 -24.93 -16.81 -22.01
C GLN A 132 -24.76 -16.45 -20.53
N GLU A 133 -23.77 -16.99 -19.81
CA GLU A 133 -23.46 -16.59 -18.43
C GLU A 133 -23.03 -15.13 -18.32
N GLN A 134 -22.30 -14.61 -19.31
CA GLN A 134 -21.91 -13.21 -19.38
C GLN A 134 -23.15 -12.31 -19.58
N SER A 135 -24.03 -12.68 -20.52
CA SER A 135 -25.27 -11.94 -20.76
C SER A 135 -26.21 -12.01 -19.57
N GLU A 136 -26.31 -13.17 -18.92
CA GLU A 136 -27.10 -13.37 -17.71
C GLU A 136 -26.52 -12.57 -16.54
N ALA A 137 -25.20 -12.61 -16.30
CA ALA A 137 -24.54 -11.80 -15.29
C ALA A 137 -24.74 -10.29 -15.54
N ILE A 138 -24.56 -9.82 -16.77
CA ILE A 138 -24.80 -8.42 -17.14
C ILE A 138 -26.28 -8.04 -16.96
N SER A 139 -27.21 -8.92 -17.34
CA SER A 139 -28.66 -8.70 -17.16
C SER A 139 -29.07 -8.66 -15.69
N LEU A 140 -28.44 -9.49 -14.85
CA LEU A 140 -28.69 -9.56 -13.41
C LEU A 140 -28.05 -8.39 -12.65
N LEU A 141 -27.05 -7.75 -13.25
CA LEU A 141 -26.40 -6.52 -12.75
C LEU A 141 -27.12 -5.26 -13.21
N GLN A 142 -28.25 -5.35 -13.93
CA GLN A 142 -29.02 -4.17 -14.29
C GLN A 142 -29.39 -3.38 -13.02
N PRO A 143 -29.29 -2.04 -13.09
CA PRO A 143 -29.49 -1.19 -11.93
C PRO A 143 -30.89 -1.44 -11.35
N SER A 144 -30.94 -1.85 -10.08
CA SER A 144 -32.21 -1.90 -9.35
C SER A 144 -32.92 -0.54 -9.47
N PRO A 145 -34.24 -0.51 -9.70
CA PRO A 145 -35.00 0.73 -9.86
C PRO A 145 -34.94 1.65 -8.63
N ASN A 146 -34.49 1.13 -7.48
CA ASN A 146 -34.06 1.93 -6.35
C ASN A 146 -32.75 2.65 -6.68
N ARG A 147 -32.88 3.83 -7.28
CA ARG A 147 -31.83 4.86 -7.36
C ARG A 147 -31.51 5.34 -5.95
N ASP A 148 -30.83 4.51 -5.17
CA ASP A 148 -30.16 5.00 -3.99
C ASP A 148 -28.97 5.82 -4.50
N ASN A 149 -29.20 7.13 -4.65
CA ASN A 149 -28.17 8.16 -4.77
C ASN A 149 -27.41 8.32 -3.44
N GLY A 150 -27.32 7.23 -2.66
CA GLY A 150 -26.94 7.19 -1.25
C GLY A 150 -25.82 8.17 -0.97
N VAL A 151 -26.12 9.12 -0.11
CA VAL A 151 -25.17 10.16 0.27
C VAL A 151 -23.94 9.47 0.83
N CYS A 152 -22.78 9.70 0.21
CA CYS A 152 -21.50 9.26 0.72
C CYS A 152 -21.22 10.02 2.02
N HIS A 153 -21.38 9.35 3.16
CA HIS A 153 -20.97 9.89 4.45
C HIS A 153 -19.49 9.60 4.64
N SER A 154 -18.67 10.66 4.58
CA SER A 154 -17.23 10.57 4.72
C SER A 154 -16.72 11.28 5.97
N THR A 155 -15.76 10.66 6.66
CA THR A 155 -15.05 11.24 7.80
C THR A 155 -13.58 11.41 7.40
N LEU A 156 -13.08 12.64 7.43
CA LEU A 156 -11.63 12.89 7.40
C LEU A 156 -11.08 12.62 8.79
N ILE A 157 -10.12 11.70 8.92
CA ILE A 157 -9.51 11.43 10.23
C ILE A 157 -8.65 12.63 10.63
N SER A 158 -9.10 13.32 11.68
CA SER A 158 -8.45 14.55 12.15
C SER A 158 -8.39 14.66 13.67
N THR A 159 -9.25 13.95 14.39
CA THR A 159 -9.35 13.92 15.85
C THR A 159 -9.20 12.49 16.41
N GLU A 160 -9.03 12.35 17.73
CA GLU A 160 -9.05 11.04 18.39
C GLU A 160 -10.41 10.33 18.23
N GLU A 161 -11.51 11.08 18.28
CA GLU A 161 -12.88 10.56 18.07
C GLU A 161 -13.05 9.95 16.66
N ASP A 162 -12.45 10.57 15.64
CA ASP A 162 -12.45 10.02 14.28
C ASP A 162 -11.70 8.69 14.21
N VAL A 163 -10.57 8.58 14.93
CA VAL A 163 -9.77 7.35 15.02
C VAL A 163 -10.56 6.25 15.74
N GLU A 164 -11.23 6.57 16.84
CA GLU A 164 -12.09 5.62 17.55
C GLU A 164 -13.23 5.13 16.66
N ALA A 165 -13.86 6.03 15.90
CA ALA A 165 -14.90 5.68 14.94
C ALA A 165 -14.36 4.77 13.82
N PHE A 166 -13.14 5.01 13.33
CA PHE A 166 -12.46 4.16 12.36
C PHE A 166 -12.22 2.76 12.93
N VAL A 167 -11.64 2.67 14.13
CA VAL A 167 -11.32 1.40 14.80
C VAL A 167 -12.59 0.61 15.09
N GLN A 168 -13.67 1.28 15.50
CA GLN A 168 -14.93 0.62 15.73
C GLN A 168 -15.55 0.10 14.44
N ALA A 169 -15.45 0.86 13.34
CA ALA A 169 -15.92 0.41 12.03
C ALA A 169 -15.10 -0.76 11.49
N SER A 170 -13.81 -0.83 11.78
CA SER A 170 -12.94 -1.91 11.30
C SER A 170 -13.10 -3.22 12.06
N LYS A 171 -13.42 -3.20 13.36
CA LYS A 171 -13.62 -4.40 14.18
C LYS A 171 -14.72 -5.33 13.65
N ASP A 172 -15.77 -4.75 13.08
CA ASP A 172 -16.91 -5.50 12.54
C ASP A 172 -16.76 -5.82 11.04
N ALA A 173 -15.66 -5.38 10.41
CA ALA A 173 -15.50 -5.42 8.96
C ALA A 173 -14.88 -6.73 8.47
N ASP A 174 -15.49 -7.32 7.46
CA ASP A 174 -14.93 -8.45 6.72
C ASP A 174 -14.22 -7.99 5.44
N VAL A 175 -14.52 -6.76 5.01
CA VAL A 175 -14.01 -6.19 3.77
C VAL A 175 -13.66 -4.71 3.98
N ALA A 176 -12.49 -4.32 3.49
CA ALA A 176 -12.06 -2.93 3.38
C ALA A 176 -11.82 -2.59 1.91
N CYS A 177 -12.70 -1.79 1.32
CA CYS A 177 -12.51 -1.22 0.00
C CYS A 177 -11.62 0.01 0.12
N PHE A 178 -10.47 0.01 -0.55
CA PHE A 178 -9.50 1.09 -0.43
C PHE A 178 -9.07 1.65 -1.78
N ASP A 179 -8.69 2.92 -1.73
CA ASP A 179 -7.96 3.63 -2.77
C ASP A 179 -6.86 4.46 -2.10
N VAL A 180 -5.93 5.02 -2.89
CA VAL A 180 -4.91 5.94 -2.39
C VAL A 180 -4.61 7.06 -3.37
N GLU A 181 -4.19 8.20 -2.84
CA GLU A 181 -3.81 9.37 -3.62
C GLU A 181 -2.42 9.86 -3.25
N TRP A 182 -1.70 10.41 -4.22
CA TRP A 182 -0.31 10.85 -4.06
C TRP A 182 -0.03 12.12 -4.85
N ARG A 183 0.95 12.91 -4.39
CA ARG A 183 1.46 14.04 -5.15
C ARG A 183 1.99 13.56 -6.51
N PRO A 184 1.66 14.21 -7.64
CA PRO A 184 2.15 13.80 -8.95
C PRO A 184 3.68 13.74 -8.98
N ASP A 185 4.25 12.69 -9.60
CA ASP A 185 5.70 12.45 -9.58
C ASP A 185 6.50 13.62 -10.22
N ASP A 186 5.89 14.39 -11.12
CA ASP A 186 6.49 15.57 -11.78
C ASP A 186 6.83 16.72 -10.82
N TYR A 187 6.28 16.71 -9.60
CA TYR A 187 6.65 17.66 -8.55
C TYR A 187 8.06 17.40 -8.02
N GLN A 188 8.56 16.18 -8.16
CA GLN A 188 9.89 15.78 -7.72
C GLN A 188 10.95 16.12 -8.77
N LYS A 189 11.11 17.42 -9.08
CA LYS A 189 12.19 17.89 -9.96
C LYS A 189 13.55 17.71 -9.27
N SER A 190 14.16 16.54 -9.42
CA SER A 190 15.57 16.36 -9.04
C SER A 190 16.48 17.03 -10.08
N SER A 191 17.40 17.85 -9.62
CA SER A 191 18.49 18.35 -10.45
C SER A 191 19.38 17.18 -10.88
N ARG A 192 19.45 16.91 -12.18
CA ARG A 192 20.43 16.04 -12.88
C ARG A 192 20.42 14.53 -12.50
N LYS A 193 20.07 13.72 -13.51
CA LYS A 193 20.55 12.33 -13.75
C LYS A 193 20.24 11.24 -12.69
N THR A 194 19.35 11.43 -11.73
CA THR A 194 18.81 10.33 -10.92
C THR A 194 17.47 9.85 -11.46
N ARG A 195 17.26 8.53 -11.37
CA ARG A 195 16.02 7.83 -11.77
C ARG A 195 14.82 8.54 -11.14
N SER A 196 13.79 8.88 -11.93
CA SER A 196 12.56 9.56 -11.47
C SER A 196 12.06 8.90 -10.19
N GLN A 197 12.01 9.69 -9.13
CA GLN A 197 11.58 9.24 -7.81
C GLN A 197 10.05 9.28 -7.77
N LYS A 198 9.43 8.24 -7.20
CA LYS A 198 7.97 8.13 -7.10
C LYS A 198 7.49 8.71 -5.77
N SER A 199 6.34 9.36 -5.75
CA SER A 199 5.69 9.79 -4.50
C SER A 199 5.11 8.61 -3.73
N MET A 200 5.17 8.67 -2.40
CA MET A 200 4.39 7.75 -1.54
C MET A 200 2.91 8.12 -1.56
N ALA A 201 2.05 7.19 -1.14
CA ALA A 201 0.63 7.50 -0.92
C ALA A 201 0.50 8.55 0.19
N ALA A 202 -0.09 9.71 -0.10
CA ALA A 202 -0.32 10.77 0.88
C ALA A 202 -1.68 10.59 1.60
N ILE A 203 -2.70 10.15 0.86
CA ILE A 203 -4.04 9.88 1.38
C ILE A 203 -4.39 8.42 1.12
N CYS A 204 -5.05 7.78 2.08
CA CYS A 204 -5.70 6.49 1.89
C CYS A 204 -7.18 6.61 2.24
N GLN A 205 -8.04 6.13 1.35
CA GLN A 205 -9.49 6.13 1.58
C GLN A 205 -9.94 4.70 1.84
N LEU A 206 -10.83 4.52 2.81
CA LEU A 206 -11.28 3.21 3.26
C LEU A 206 -12.80 3.21 3.48
N ALA A 207 -13.48 2.29 2.80
CA ALA A 207 -14.88 1.98 3.05
C ALA A 207 -14.99 0.55 3.62
N PHE A 208 -15.49 0.44 4.85
CA PHE A 208 -15.68 -0.84 5.52
C PHE A 208 -17.04 -1.45 5.22
N LEU A 209 -17.05 -2.76 4.99
CA LEU A 209 -18.27 -3.55 4.79
C LEU A 209 -18.27 -4.75 5.73
N THR A 210 -19.44 -5.07 6.27
CA THR A 210 -19.68 -6.21 7.16
C THR A 210 -20.64 -7.20 6.50
N GLU A 211 -20.47 -8.49 6.71
CA GLU A 211 -21.29 -9.55 6.13
C GLU A 211 -22.75 -9.52 6.61
N SER A 212 -22.96 -9.07 7.85
CA SER A 212 -24.26 -9.15 8.55
C SER A 212 -25.17 -7.94 8.32
N LYS A 213 -24.67 -6.82 7.78
CA LYS A 213 -25.48 -5.61 7.56
C LYS A 213 -25.56 -5.26 6.07
N ILE A 214 -26.65 -5.73 5.46
CA ILE A 214 -27.15 -5.26 4.15
C ILE A 214 -27.70 -3.82 4.26
N ASP A 215 -27.52 -3.11 5.38
CA ASP A 215 -28.01 -1.74 5.49
C ASP A 215 -27.08 -0.77 4.74
N GLN A 216 -27.44 -0.56 3.48
CA GLN A 216 -26.85 0.39 2.55
C GLN A 216 -26.72 1.82 3.10
N LYS A 217 -27.48 2.15 4.16
CA LYS A 217 -27.60 3.48 4.76
C LYS A 217 -26.50 3.87 5.74
N GLN A 218 -25.65 2.94 6.21
CA GLN A 218 -24.59 3.24 7.19
C GLN A 218 -23.16 3.05 6.67
N ARG A 219 -22.97 2.98 5.34
CA ARG A 219 -21.63 2.90 4.74
C ARG A 219 -20.86 4.20 5.02
N ARG A 220 -19.87 4.13 5.92
CA ARG A 220 -18.94 5.23 6.20
C ARG A 220 -17.66 5.05 5.40
N VAL A 221 -17.20 6.14 4.81
CA VAL A 221 -15.90 6.22 4.18
C VAL A 221 -14.98 7.03 5.07
N PHE A 222 -13.78 6.53 5.31
CA PHE A 222 -12.75 7.25 6.04
C PHE A 222 -11.70 7.74 5.06
N VAL A 223 -11.35 9.02 5.14
CA VAL A 223 -10.24 9.62 4.41
C VAL A 223 -9.12 9.81 5.42
N VAL A 224 -8.00 9.12 5.20
CA VAL A 224 -6.87 9.06 6.14
C VAL A 224 -5.67 9.75 5.52
N ASP A 225 -5.13 10.73 6.23
CA ASP A 225 -3.96 11.46 5.80
C ASP A 225 -2.68 10.83 6.37
N LEU A 226 -1.99 10.06 5.52
CA LEU A 226 -0.78 9.32 5.88
C LEU A 226 0.44 10.23 6.09
N SER A 227 0.34 11.52 5.73
CA SER A 227 1.40 12.49 5.98
C SER A 227 1.37 13.08 7.39
N ARG A 228 0.21 13.02 8.08
CA ARG A 228 0.02 13.63 9.42
C ARG A 228 0.88 13.01 10.51
N GLY A 229 0.91 11.69 10.59
CA GLY A 229 1.46 11.06 11.77
C GLY A 229 1.58 9.56 11.70
N VAL A 230 2.06 9.00 12.81
CA VAL A 230 2.25 7.56 13.00
C VAL A 230 0.89 6.88 13.20
N THR A 231 -0.01 7.48 13.97
CA THR A 231 -1.35 6.94 14.24
C THR A 231 -2.13 6.65 12.96
N GLU A 232 -2.15 7.58 12.01
CA GLU A 232 -2.83 7.41 10.73
C GLU A 232 -2.23 6.27 9.89
N ARG A 233 -0.90 6.10 9.94
CA ARG A 233 -0.21 5.00 9.25
C ARG A 233 -0.46 3.66 9.94
N ASP A 234 -0.51 3.63 11.27
CA ASP A 234 -0.68 2.40 12.04
C ASP A 234 -2.09 1.82 11.88
N ILE A 235 -3.13 2.67 11.92
CA ILE A 235 -4.50 2.20 11.72
C ILE A 235 -4.69 1.64 10.31
N VAL A 236 -4.13 2.27 9.28
CA VAL A 236 -4.19 1.78 7.89
C VAL A 236 -3.34 0.51 7.74
N GLY A 237 -2.11 0.52 8.25
CA GLY A 237 -1.22 -0.64 8.24
C GLY A 237 -1.84 -1.86 8.93
N GLY A 238 -2.55 -1.65 10.02
CA GLY A 238 -3.35 -2.66 10.73
C GLY A 238 -4.36 -3.35 9.82
N ILE A 239 -5.15 -2.59 9.07
CA ILE A 239 -6.11 -3.16 8.11
C ILE A 239 -5.41 -3.91 6.98
N MET A 240 -4.35 -3.32 6.42
CA MET A 240 -3.66 -3.89 5.27
C MET A 240 -2.99 -5.25 5.59
N LYS A 241 -2.53 -5.45 6.83
CA LYS A 241 -1.94 -6.72 7.29
C LYS A 241 -2.97 -7.73 7.80
N ASP A 242 -4.16 -7.30 8.19
CA ASP A 242 -5.17 -8.20 8.78
C ASP A 242 -5.69 -9.18 7.73
N SER A 243 -5.29 -10.45 7.83
CA SER A 243 -5.69 -11.51 6.89
C SER A 243 -7.17 -11.88 6.97
N THR A 244 -7.89 -11.45 8.01
CA THR A 244 -9.33 -11.67 8.16
C THR A 244 -10.15 -10.65 7.35
N ILE A 245 -9.56 -9.50 7.03
CA ILE A 245 -10.19 -8.45 6.24
C ILE A 245 -9.76 -8.59 4.78
N LEU A 246 -10.72 -8.77 3.87
CA LEU A 246 -10.45 -8.71 2.43
C LEU A 246 -10.22 -7.26 1.99
N LYS A 247 -9.06 -6.98 1.39
CA LYS A 247 -8.75 -5.68 0.79
C LYS A 247 -9.26 -5.63 -0.63
N VAL A 248 -10.20 -4.74 -0.94
CA VAL A 248 -10.72 -4.57 -2.31
C VAL A 248 -10.19 -3.26 -2.87
N CYS A 249 -9.66 -3.28 -4.09
CA CYS A 249 -9.10 -2.10 -4.79
C CYS A 249 -9.47 -2.13 -6.28
N PHE A 250 -9.06 -1.12 -7.04
CA PHE A 250 -9.33 -1.02 -8.47
C PHE A 250 -8.08 -0.57 -9.24
N GLY A 251 -7.34 -1.52 -9.84
CA GLY A 251 -6.06 -1.21 -10.47
C GLY A 251 -4.89 -1.22 -9.49
N SER A 252 -4.82 -2.26 -8.65
CA SER A 252 -3.99 -2.37 -7.44
C SER A 252 -2.49 -2.08 -7.54
N GLU A 253 -1.90 -2.07 -8.74
CA GLU A 253 -0.44 -2.16 -8.90
C GLU A 253 0.31 -0.94 -8.35
N GLU A 254 -0.12 0.26 -8.73
CA GLU A 254 0.52 1.49 -8.23
C GLU A 254 0.11 1.75 -6.78
N ASP A 255 -1.18 1.63 -6.47
CA ASP A 255 -1.77 1.92 -5.17
C ASP A 255 -1.09 1.11 -4.07
N VAL A 256 -1.01 -0.21 -4.23
CA VAL A 256 -0.37 -1.10 -3.25
C VAL A 256 1.11 -0.75 -3.12
N SER A 257 1.81 -0.46 -4.22
CA SER A 257 3.24 -0.11 -4.15
C SER A 257 3.50 1.19 -3.39
N ARG A 258 2.68 2.22 -3.63
CA ARG A 258 2.81 3.55 -3.01
C ARG A 258 2.36 3.55 -1.55
N LEU A 259 1.31 2.80 -1.26
CA LEU A 259 0.83 2.60 0.11
C LEU A 259 1.84 1.80 0.93
N GLN A 260 2.35 0.70 0.40
CA GLN A 260 3.43 -0.05 1.06
C GLN A 260 4.62 0.86 1.33
N ALA A 261 5.05 1.70 0.38
CA ALA A 261 6.13 2.66 0.62
C ALA A 261 5.80 3.63 1.78
N ALA A 262 4.58 4.19 1.81
CA ALA A 262 4.11 5.06 2.90
C ALA A 262 4.12 4.38 4.28
N LEU A 263 3.86 3.06 4.33
CA LEU A 263 3.80 2.26 5.55
C LEU A 263 5.17 1.63 5.91
N SER A 264 6.12 1.58 4.98
CA SER A 264 7.35 0.77 5.05
C SER A 264 8.31 1.11 6.19
N ARG A 265 8.26 2.33 6.73
CA ARG A 265 9.00 2.69 7.97
C ARG A 265 8.57 1.83 9.17
N TYR A 266 7.37 1.25 9.13
CA TYR A 266 6.74 0.51 10.24
C TYR A 266 6.37 -0.94 9.89
N SER A 267 6.46 -1.35 8.62
CA SER A 267 6.05 -2.68 8.14
C SER A 267 7.21 -3.46 7.52
N LYS A 268 8.28 -3.73 8.30
CA LYS A 268 9.38 -4.58 7.81
C LYS A 268 8.97 -6.05 7.79
N GLY A 269 8.55 -6.52 6.61
CA GLY A 269 8.50 -7.95 6.29
C GLY A 269 7.11 -8.59 6.22
N GLU A 270 6.05 -7.83 6.46
CA GLU A 270 4.68 -8.37 6.43
C GLU A 270 4.05 -8.26 5.03
N LYS A 271 3.23 -9.26 4.67
CA LYS A 271 2.53 -9.31 3.38
C LYS A 271 1.19 -8.57 3.50
N VAL A 272 0.86 -7.75 2.50
CA VAL A 272 -0.47 -7.13 2.41
C VAL A 272 -1.43 -8.09 1.72
N GLY A 273 -2.55 -8.41 2.36
CA GLY A 273 -3.61 -9.23 1.75
C GLY A 273 -4.46 -10.00 2.77
N PRO A 274 -5.50 -10.73 2.32
CA PRO A 274 -5.82 -10.98 0.92
C PRO A 274 -6.36 -9.73 0.19
N ILE A 275 -6.02 -9.59 -1.10
CA ILE A 275 -6.41 -8.48 -1.98
C ILE A 275 -7.28 -9.02 -3.12
N LEU A 276 -8.35 -8.30 -3.44
CA LEU A 276 -9.14 -8.44 -4.65
C LEU A 276 -9.08 -7.15 -5.48
N ASP A 277 -8.59 -7.25 -6.71
CA ASP A 277 -8.57 -6.13 -7.66
C ASP A 277 -9.78 -6.23 -8.59
N LEU A 278 -10.74 -5.33 -8.41
CA LEU A 278 -12.00 -5.33 -9.16
C LEU A 278 -11.84 -4.96 -10.63
N GLN A 279 -10.83 -4.17 -11.00
CA GLN A 279 -10.58 -3.87 -12.41
C GLN A 279 -10.33 -5.15 -13.19
N SER A 280 -9.45 -5.98 -12.63
CA SER A 280 -9.12 -7.30 -13.17
C SER A 280 -10.28 -8.28 -13.10
N ALA A 281 -10.96 -8.36 -11.96
CA ALA A 281 -12.08 -9.27 -11.78
C ALA A 281 -13.23 -8.97 -12.75
N ILE A 282 -13.62 -7.70 -12.90
CA ILE A 282 -14.68 -7.28 -13.83
C ILE A 282 -14.28 -7.59 -15.27
N SER A 283 -13.05 -7.27 -15.67
CA SER A 283 -12.58 -7.60 -17.02
C SER A 283 -12.62 -9.11 -17.27
N LEU A 284 -12.15 -9.94 -16.33
CA LEU A 284 -12.10 -11.39 -16.51
C LEU A 284 -13.48 -12.05 -16.49
N LEU A 285 -14.36 -11.63 -15.60
CA LEU A 285 -15.64 -12.29 -15.31
C LEU A 285 -16.78 -11.79 -16.20
N LEU A 286 -16.80 -10.50 -16.49
CA LEU A 286 -17.90 -9.85 -17.20
C LEU A 286 -17.52 -9.38 -18.61
N ASN A 287 -16.22 -9.46 -18.94
CA ASN A 287 -15.67 -9.00 -20.22
C ASN A 287 -16.06 -7.55 -20.56
N ILE A 288 -16.13 -6.69 -19.54
CA ILE A 288 -16.36 -5.26 -19.70
C ILE A 288 -15.00 -4.56 -19.86
N GLY A 289 -14.88 -3.70 -20.89
CA GLY A 289 -13.64 -2.99 -21.23
C GLY A 289 -12.84 -3.63 -22.39
N SER A 290 -11.76 -2.96 -22.80
CA SER A 290 -10.97 -3.31 -24.01
C SER A 290 -9.98 -4.47 -23.84
N GLY A 291 -9.91 -5.13 -22.68
CA GLY A 291 -8.93 -6.20 -22.44
C GLY A 291 -8.56 -6.40 -20.97
N LEU A 292 -7.50 -7.16 -20.70
CA LEU A 292 -6.95 -7.41 -19.36
C LEU A 292 -6.33 -6.12 -18.78
N GLY A 293 -6.93 -5.57 -17.71
CA GLY A 293 -6.31 -4.58 -16.82
C GLY A 293 -5.99 -3.20 -17.40
N GLU A 294 -5.95 -3.01 -18.72
CA GLU A 294 -5.66 -1.73 -19.35
C GLU A 294 -6.88 -1.27 -20.16
N GLY A 295 -7.66 -0.36 -19.56
CA GLY A 295 -8.72 0.37 -20.26
C GLY A 295 -10.05 0.47 -19.52
N LEU A 296 -10.32 -0.41 -18.55
CA LEU A 296 -11.51 -0.26 -17.71
C LEU A 296 -11.21 0.71 -16.57
N SER A 297 -11.74 1.92 -16.62
CA SER A 297 -11.67 2.87 -15.51
C SER A 297 -12.77 2.60 -14.46
N LEU A 298 -12.57 3.03 -13.22
CA LEU A 298 -13.59 2.94 -12.17
C LEU A 298 -14.91 3.61 -12.61
N PHE A 299 -14.79 4.75 -13.28
CA PHE A 299 -15.92 5.50 -13.87
C PHE A 299 -16.71 4.67 -14.89
N ASP A 300 -16.01 3.97 -15.78
CA ASP A 300 -16.66 3.17 -16.82
C ASP A 300 -17.25 1.88 -16.24
N ALA A 301 -16.63 1.29 -15.22
CA ALA A 301 -17.20 0.19 -14.44
C ALA A 301 -18.47 0.63 -13.68
N ALA A 302 -18.42 1.77 -12.99
CA ALA A 302 -19.57 2.35 -12.28
C ALA A 302 -20.73 2.65 -13.23
N ARG A 303 -20.45 3.21 -14.41
CA ARG A 303 -21.48 3.42 -15.44
C ARG A 303 -22.09 2.11 -15.91
N SER A 304 -21.26 1.10 -16.19
CA SER A 304 -21.70 -0.16 -16.79
C SER A 304 -22.46 -1.06 -15.82
N ILE A 305 -22.05 -1.06 -14.54
CA ILE A 305 -22.57 -1.99 -13.53
C ILE A 305 -23.58 -1.32 -12.60
N LEU A 306 -23.34 -0.06 -12.20
CA LEU A 306 -24.23 0.65 -11.26
C LEU A 306 -25.20 1.60 -11.99
N GLY A 307 -25.00 1.86 -13.28
CA GLY A 307 -25.75 2.89 -14.01
C GLY A 307 -25.42 4.32 -13.56
N ILE A 308 -24.34 4.52 -12.78
CA ILE A 308 -23.95 5.82 -12.23
C ILE A 308 -22.97 6.49 -13.19
N SER A 309 -23.30 7.70 -13.64
CA SER A 309 -22.38 8.50 -14.45
C SER A 309 -21.69 9.55 -13.56
N LEU A 310 -20.43 9.27 -13.22
CA LEU A 310 -19.60 10.19 -12.45
C LEU A 310 -18.88 11.16 -13.42
N LYS A 311 -18.75 12.44 -13.02
CA LYS A 311 -17.96 13.42 -13.78
C LYS A 311 -16.47 13.14 -13.57
N LYS A 312 -15.73 12.86 -14.64
CA LYS A 312 -14.27 12.69 -14.57
C LYS A 312 -13.63 14.02 -14.16
N ARG A 313 -13.01 14.08 -12.97
CA ARG A 313 -12.33 15.28 -12.44
C ARG A 313 -10.81 15.14 -12.53
N LYS A 314 -10.27 15.13 -13.75
CA LYS A 314 -8.82 14.95 -13.99
C LYS A 314 -7.93 15.94 -13.23
N ALA A 315 -8.41 17.17 -13.03
CA ALA A 315 -7.69 18.18 -12.26
C ALA A 315 -7.51 17.80 -10.78
N LEU A 316 -8.48 17.10 -10.18
CA LEU A 316 -8.37 16.59 -8.80
C LEU A 316 -7.51 15.33 -8.74
N GLN A 317 -7.69 14.41 -9.70
CA GLN A 317 -6.86 13.21 -9.81
C GLN A 317 -5.36 13.53 -9.91
N ALA A 318 -5.00 14.62 -10.60
CA ALA A 318 -3.63 15.11 -10.72
C ALA A 318 -3.32 16.29 -9.79
N SER A 319 -4.09 16.50 -8.72
CA SER A 319 -3.85 17.58 -7.75
C SER A 319 -2.69 17.26 -6.81
N ASP A 320 -2.17 18.28 -6.11
CA ASP A 320 -1.19 18.05 -5.06
C ASP A 320 -1.86 17.49 -3.79
N TRP A 321 -1.85 16.16 -3.66
CA TRP A 321 -2.42 15.45 -2.51
C TRP A 321 -1.57 15.52 -1.23
N GLU A 322 -0.40 16.14 -1.27
CA GLU A 322 0.39 16.51 -0.09
C GLU A 322 0.11 17.96 0.37
N ALA A 323 -0.64 18.76 -0.40
CA ALA A 323 -0.99 20.12 -0.01
C ALA A 323 -1.95 20.11 1.19
N ARG A 324 -1.70 20.99 2.18
CA ARG A 324 -2.52 21.12 3.39
C ARG A 324 -2.97 22.56 3.64
N PRO A 325 -4.20 22.76 4.18
CA PRO A 325 -5.23 21.72 4.41
C PRO A 325 -5.77 21.14 3.08
N LEU A 326 -6.31 19.92 3.13
CA LEU A 326 -7.01 19.36 1.97
C LEU A 326 -8.26 20.20 1.67
N SER A 327 -8.52 20.45 0.38
CA SER A 327 -9.77 21.10 -0.02
C SER A 327 -10.98 20.17 0.17
N GLN A 328 -12.17 20.74 0.35
CA GLN A 328 -13.40 19.95 0.44
C GLN A 328 -13.65 19.11 -0.83
N ASP A 329 -13.23 19.61 -2.00
CA ASP A 329 -13.30 18.88 -3.26
C ASP A 329 -12.36 17.66 -3.29
N GLN A 330 -11.15 17.77 -2.74
CA GLN A 330 -10.23 16.64 -2.60
C GLN A 330 -10.80 15.58 -1.66
N ILE A 331 -11.33 15.97 -0.50
CA ILE A 331 -11.96 15.05 0.46
C ILE A 331 -13.16 14.34 -0.17
N SER A 332 -14.03 15.09 -0.85
CA SER A 332 -15.21 14.56 -1.53
C SER A 332 -14.86 13.61 -2.67
N TYR A 333 -13.85 13.95 -3.48
CA TYR A 333 -13.35 13.12 -4.56
C TYR A 333 -12.81 11.79 -4.02
N ALA A 334 -11.87 11.88 -3.08
CA ALA A 334 -11.26 10.74 -2.38
C ALA A 334 -12.33 9.81 -1.81
N ALA A 335 -13.29 10.36 -1.06
CA ALA A 335 -14.34 9.55 -0.47
C ALA A 335 -15.26 8.88 -1.50
N THR A 336 -15.53 9.57 -2.63
CA THR A 336 -16.37 9.05 -3.70
C THR A 336 -15.76 7.80 -4.34
N ASP A 337 -14.46 7.77 -4.57
CA ASP A 337 -13.81 6.64 -5.24
C ASP A 337 -13.90 5.37 -4.39
N ALA A 338 -13.61 5.43 -3.08
CA ALA A 338 -13.79 4.30 -2.16
C ALA A 338 -15.28 3.90 -1.99
N HIS A 339 -16.21 4.87 -1.97
CA HIS A 339 -17.64 4.60 -1.90
C HIS A 339 -18.14 3.82 -3.13
N ILE A 340 -17.77 4.27 -4.33
CA ILE A 340 -18.17 3.64 -5.58
C ILE A 340 -17.55 2.25 -5.71
N LEU A 341 -16.29 2.10 -5.29
CA LEU A 341 -15.62 0.82 -5.22
C LEU A 341 -16.38 -0.18 -4.33
N ALA A 342 -16.80 0.24 -3.14
CA ALA A 342 -17.59 -0.58 -2.23
C ALA A 342 -18.95 -0.98 -2.83
N ARG A 343 -19.62 -0.04 -3.52
CA ARG A 343 -20.88 -0.34 -4.23
C ARG A 343 -20.68 -1.36 -5.34
N LEU A 344 -19.62 -1.24 -6.13
CA LEU A 344 -19.28 -2.22 -7.17
C LEU A 344 -19.07 -3.59 -6.55
N TYR A 345 -18.24 -3.69 -5.51
CA TYR A 345 -17.99 -4.94 -4.81
C TYR A 345 -19.27 -5.60 -4.31
N GLN A 346 -20.13 -4.86 -3.60
CA GLN A 346 -21.39 -5.39 -3.07
C GLN A 346 -22.33 -5.85 -4.18
N THR A 347 -22.42 -5.10 -5.27
CA THR A 347 -23.26 -5.44 -6.41
C THR A 347 -22.80 -6.75 -7.04
N LEU A 348 -21.50 -6.90 -7.28
CA LEU A 348 -20.91 -8.14 -7.80
C LEU A 348 -21.06 -9.31 -6.83
N ARG A 349 -20.79 -9.09 -5.54
CA ARG A 349 -20.88 -10.11 -4.48
C ARG A 349 -22.29 -10.62 -4.27
N SER A 350 -23.32 -9.79 -4.53
CA SER A 350 -24.73 -10.20 -4.39
C SER A 350 -25.13 -11.38 -5.31
N LYS A 351 -24.30 -11.69 -6.32
CA LYS A 351 -24.49 -12.81 -7.23
C LYS A 351 -23.61 -13.99 -6.79
N PRO A 352 -24.17 -15.15 -6.41
CA PRO A 352 -23.40 -16.28 -5.88
C PRO A 352 -22.25 -16.75 -6.79
N SER A 353 -22.50 -16.86 -8.10
CA SER A 353 -21.49 -17.28 -9.08
C SER A 353 -20.31 -16.30 -9.16
N LEU A 354 -20.58 -15.00 -9.18
CA LEU A 354 -19.54 -13.96 -9.18
C LEU A 354 -18.81 -13.91 -7.83
N SER A 355 -19.51 -14.06 -6.72
CA SER A 355 -18.89 -14.11 -5.39
C SER A 355 -17.85 -15.22 -5.28
N ALA A 356 -18.23 -16.46 -5.65
CA ALA A 356 -17.31 -17.60 -5.65
C ALA A 356 -16.13 -17.37 -6.61
N ALA A 357 -16.42 -16.85 -7.82
CA ALA A 357 -15.40 -16.60 -8.81
C ALA A 357 -14.45 -15.43 -8.47
N MET A 358 -14.86 -14.47 -7.63
CA MET A 358 -14.01 -13.41 -7.11
C MET A 358 -13.10 -13.90 -5.98
N GLN A 359 -13.59 -14.80 -5.10
CA GLN A 359 -12.76 -15.38 -4.04
C GLN A 359 -11.52 -16.08 -4.60
N SER A 360 -11.65 -16.78 -5.72
CA SER A 360 -10.53 -17.46 -6.39
C SER A 360 -9.53 -16.51 -7.06
N LEU A 361 -9.88 -15.22 -7.22
CA LEU A 361 -9.01 -14.19 -7.80
C LEU A 361 -8.22 -13.41 -6.74
N THR A 362 -8.40 -13.72 -5.46
CA THR A 362 -7.69 -13.05 -4.38
C THR A 362 -6.20 -13.41 -4.35
N PHE A 363 -5.35 -12.49 -3.90
CA PHE A 363 -3.90 -12.69 -3.82
C PHE A 363 -3.29 -11.89 -2.67
N ASN A 364 -2.06 -12.24 -2.28
CA ASN A 364 -1.28 -11.42 -1.35
C ASN A 364 -0.22 -10.64 -2.12
N ALA A 365 -0.09 -9.35 -1.83
CA ALA A 365 0.99 -8.55 -2.37
C ALA A 365 2.35 -9.03 -1.84
N PRO A 366 3.42 -8.92 -2.64
CA PRO A 366 4.77 -9.19 -2.16
C PRO A 366 5.13 -8.23 -1.03
N SER A 367 6.03 -8.66 -0.15
CA SER A 367 6.56 -7.78 0.89
C SER A 367 7.40 -6.65 0.28
N LEU A 368 7.57 -5.54 1.00
CA LEU A 368 8.44 -4.43 0.55
C LEU A 368 9.87 -4.88 0.25
N ALA A 369 10.44 -5.77 1.07
CA ALA A 369 11.78 -6.31 0.86
C ALA A 369 11.90 -7.10 -0.46
N GLU A 370 10.79 -7.67 -0.96
CA GLU A 370 10.71 -8.31 -2.27
C GLU A 370 10.43 -7.30 -3.40
N ALA A 371 9.76 -6.18 -3.08
CA ALA A 371 9.42 -5.09 -3.98
C ALA A 371 10.53 -4.04 -4.17
N GLU A 372 11.59 -4.06 -3.34
CA GLU A 372 12.73 -3.12 -3.32
C GLU A 372 13.51 -3.09 -4.66
N LYS A 373 12.96 -2.32 -5.62
CA LYS A 373 13.62 -1.77 -6.81
C LYS A 373 13.07 -0.38 -7.20
N LEU A 374 12.17 0.19 -6.40
CA LEU A 374 11.55 1.49 -6.65
C LEU A 374 12.13 2.52 -5.67
N ASN A 375 12.53 3.66 -6.21
CA ASN A 375 13.04 4.80 -5.44
C ASN A 375 11.85 5.71 -5.10
N PHE A 376 11.47 5.81 -3.83
CA PHE A 376 10.37 6.66 -3.37
C PHE A 376 10.89 7.92 -2.67
N ALA A 377 10.17 9.04 -2.77
CA ALA A 377 10.46 10.24 -2.00
C ALA A 377 9.82 10.15 -0.63
N ASP A 378 10.59 10.60 0.37
CA ASP A 378 10.03 10.99 1.66
C ASP A 378 9.03 12.12 1.46
N TYR A 379 8.03 12.20 2.34
CA TYR A 379 7.13 13.35 2.37
C TYR A 379 7.96 14.61 2.50
N HIS A 380 7.68 15.61 1.67
CA HIS A 380 8.39 16.87 1.77
C HIS A 380 8.08 17.52 3.11
N SER A 381 9.10 17.80 3.93
CA SER A 381 8.97 18.69 5.08
C SER A 381 8.74 20.12 4.57
N SER A 382 7.52 20.43 4.13
CA SER A 382 7.10 21.80 3.87
C SER A 382 6.81 22.50 5.19
N SER A 383 7.82 22.66 6.03
CA SER A 383 7.98 23.89 6.81
C SER A 383 8.83 24.82 5.96
N SER A 384 8.24 25.41 4.92
CA SER A 384 8.75 26.70 4.50
C SER A 384 8.43 27.65 5.65
N GLU A 385 9.44 28.03 6.43
CA GLU A 385 9.39 29.28 7.17
C GLU A 385 8.87 30.37 6.22
N PRO A 386 8.02 31.30 6.70
CA PRO A 386 7.57 32.40 5.87
C PRO A 386 8.80 33.13 5.35
N LYS A 387 8.99 33.10 4.03
CA LYS A 387 9.96 33.97 3.37
C LYS A 387 9.56 35.39 3.75
N SER A 388 10.45 36.05 4.50
CA SER A 388 10.36 37.47 4.78
C SER A 388 10.10 38.19 3.47
N ILE A 389 9.03 38.98 3.45
CA ILE A 389 8.83 40.00 2.44
C ILE A 389 10.03 40.93 2.59
N VAL A 390 10.97 40.86 1.64
CA VAL A 390 12.03 41.85 1.49
C VAL A 390 11.35 43.13 1.04
N GLY A 391 10.89 43.91 2.03
CA GLY A 391 10.56 45.30 1.88
C GLY A 391 11.83 46.07 1.58
N THR A 392 11.78 46.85 0.51
CA THR A 392 12.80 47.80 0.08
C THR A 392 13.29 48.70 1.23
N GLN A 393 14.60 48.86 1.30
CA GLN A 393 15.29 49.78 2.21
C GLN A 393 14.81 51.23 2.02
N THR A 394 14.54 51.91 3.13
CA THR A 394 14.69 53.36 3.29
C THR A 394 15.32 53.62 4.64
N GLU A 395 16.43 54.37 4.65
CA GLU A 395 17.27 54.67 5.81
C GLU A 395 16.71 55.78 6.72
N LEU A 396 16.70 55.45 8.02
CA LEU A 396 17.09 56.21 9.24
C LEU A 396 16.60 57.65 9.53
N SER A 397 16.32 57.91 10.83
CA SER A 397 16.68 59.20 11.45
C SER A 397 17.18 59.04 12.89
N ALA A 398 18.19 59.85 13.23
CA ALA A 398 19.06 59.81 14.40
C ALA A 398 18.43 60.28 15.73
N LYS A 399 17.14 60.05 15.96
CA LYS A 399 16.39 60.59 17.11
C LYS A 399 15.94 59.57 18.15
N GLU A 400 16.19 58.28 17.93
CA GLU A 400 15.75 57.21 18.83
C GLU A 400 16.91 56.54 19.60
N LEU A 401 18.16 56.97 19.34
CA LEU A 401 19.40 56.39 19.88
C LEU A 401 19.91 57.06 21.17
N SER A 402 19.12 57.90 21.86
CA SER A 402 19.64 58.75 22.95
C SER A 402 19.13 58.42 24.36
N ASN A 403 18.55 57.25 24.63
CA ASN A 403 18.19 56.86 26.00
C ASN A 403 18.56 55.40 26.27
N LEU A 404 19.76 55.17 26.83
CA LEU A 404 20.00 54.25 27.96
C LEU A 404 21.51 54.15 28.22
N ASP A 405 21.88 54.56 29.43
CA ASP A 405 23.24 54.60 29.96
C ASP A 405 23.55 53.35 30.81
N LEU A 406 24.85 53.03 30.81
CA LEU A 406 25.69 51.99 31.43
C LEU A 406 25.17 51.10 32.59
N ALA A 407 25.37 49.77 32.46
CA ALA A 407 26.18 48.92 33.37
C ALA A 407 26.17 47.42 32.96
N ASN A 408 27.34 46.78 33.04
CA ASN A 408 27.70 45.41 32.59
C ASN A 408 27.57 44.37 33.75
N PRO A 409 27.93 43.07 33.62
CA PRO A 409 27.38 41.94 32.82
C PRO A 409 27.01 40.69 33.67
N ALA A 410 26.09 39.82 33.21
CA ALA A 410 25.99 38.39 33.61
C ALA A 410 24.99 37.64 32.69
N PRO A 411 25.11 36.31 32.48
CA PRO A 411 24.62 35.63 31.28
C PRO A 411 23.09 35.53 31.26
N VAL A 412 22.50 35.99 30.16
CA VAL A 412 21.10 35.75 29.85
C VAL A 412 20.92 34.25 29.62
N LEU A 413 20.20 33.60 30.55
CA LEU A 413 19.46 32.39 30.26
C LEU A 413 18.62 32.68 29.00
N LEU A 414 18.91 31.96 27.91
CA LEU A 414 18.01 31.91 26.76
C LEU A 414 16.71 31.27 27.23
N SER A 415 15.81 32.11 27.73
CA SER A 415 14.40 31.81 27.86
C SER A 415 13.86 31.64 26.44
N LEU A 416 13.41 30.42 26.13
CA LEU A 416 12.62 30.18 24.93
C LEU A 416 11.37 31.06 25.00
N PRO A 417 10.93 31.66 23.88
CA PRO A 417 9.74 32.49 23.88
C PRO A 417 8.50 31.67 24.27
N PRO A 418 7.47 32.28 24.89
CA PRO A 418 6.22 31.60 25.19
C PRO A 418 5.61 31.09 23.88
N GLY A 419 5.56 29.76 23.72
CA GLY A 419 5.03 29.10 22.52
C GLY A 419 6.07 28.40 21.62
N ALA A 420 7.36 28.38 21.95
CA ALA A 420 8.33 27.55 21.24
C ALA A 420 8.27 26.09 21.70
N THR A 421 7.61 25.23 20.93
CA THR A 421 7.64 23.77 21.12
C THR A 421 8.93 23.22 20.49
N VAL A 422 10.01 23.10 21.28
CA VAL A 422 11.13 22.23 20.89
C VAL A 422 10.67 20.81 21.15
N ILE A 423 10.34 20.06 20.09
CA ILE A 423 10.07 18.64 20.17
C ILE A 423 11.45 17.95 20.21
N PRO A 424 11.90 17.37 21.32
CA PRO A 424 13.11 16.56 21.28
C PRO A 424 12.85 15.36 20.36
N GLU A 425 13.74 15.13 19.40
CA GLU A 425 13.65 14.02 18.45
C GLU A 425 13.80 12.64 19.13
N TYR A 426 14.15 12.60 20.43
CA TYR A 426 14.44 11.36 21.16
C TYR A 426 13.93 11.43 22.62
N TYR A 427 13.36 10.32 23.09
CA TYR A 427 12.89 10.15 24.47
C TYR A 427 13.52 8.90 25.07
N GLY A 428 14.44 9.08 26.02
CA GLY A 428 14.80 8.05 26.98
C GLY A 428 13.88 8.19 28.20
N LEU A 429 13.02 7.21 28.44
CA LEU A 429 12.06 7.28 29.55
C LEU A 429 12.53 6.40 30.69
N PHE A 430 12.95 7.03 31.79
CA PHE A 430 13.16 6.35 33.05
C PHE A 430 11.79 6.15 33.70
N LEU A 431 11.42 4.89 33.94
CA LEU A 431 10.16 4.56 34.57
C LEU A 431 10.32 4.66 36.09
N THR A 432 9.40 5.37 36.74
CA THR A 432 9.26 5.22 38.19
C THR A 432 8.84 3.80 38.52
N LYS A 433 9.10 3.35 39.76
CA LYS A 433 8.71 2.00 40.22
C LYS A 433 7.22 1.73 39.99
N SER A 434 6.36 2.71 40.25
CA SER A 434 4.90 2.61 40.05
C SER A 434 4.50 2.51 38.58
N SER A 435 5.17 3.27 37.71
CA SER A 435 4.94 3.23 36.26
C SER A 435 5.43 1.93 35.62
N LYS A 436 6.55 1.38 36.08
CA LYS A 436 7.06 0.05 35.69
C LYS A 436 6.06 -1.05 36.05
N LEU A 437 5.48 -1.01 37.26
CA LEU A 437 4.50 -1.99 37.70
C LEU A 437 3.20 -1.94 36.87
N ARG A 438 2.70 -0.75 36.54
CA ARG A 438 1.53 -0.60 35.63
C ARG A 438 1.80 -1.19 34.25
N LEU A 439 2.98 -0.91 33.69
CA LEU A 439 3.36 -1.44 32.38
C LEU A 439 3.45 -2.97 32.38
N LEU A 440 4.04 -3.58 33.42
CA LEU A 440 4.19 -5.03 33.55
C LEU A 440 2.86 -5.75 33.84
N ASN A 441 1.87 -5.07 34.41
CA ASN A 441 0.52 -5.64 34.61
C ASN A 441 -0.29 -5.66 33.31
N GLU A 442 -0.11 -4.68 32.42
CA GLU A 442 -0.84 -4.57 31.16
C GLU A 442 -0.16 -5.34 30.01
N ILE A 443 1.17 -5.52 30.10
CA ILE A 443 1.98 -6.17 29.08
C ILE A 443 2.81 -7.26 29.76
N GLU A 444 2.43 -8.53 29.55
CA GLU A 444 3.17 -9.68 30.06
C GLU A 444 4.60 -9.69 29.46
N PRO A 445 5.66 -9.70 30.29
CA PRO A 445 7.02 -9.69 29.77
C PRO A 445 7.34 -11.03 29.11
N SER A 446 7.91 -10.98 27.91
CA SER A 446 8.33 -12.16 27.16
C SER A 446 9.58 -12.86 27.72
N ASN A 447 10.18 -12.32 28.79
CA ASN A 447 11.32 -12.90 29.52
C ASN A 447 11.01 -12.91 31.02
N GLU A 448 11.39 -13.97 31.73
CA GLU A 448 11.12 -14.15 33.17
C GLU A 448 11.72 -13.05 34.07
N ILE A 449 12.74 -12.32 33.59
CA ILE A 449 13.41 -11.27 34.38
C ILE A 449 13.65 -10.02 33.52
N VAL A 450 13.10 -8.89 33.95
CA VAL A 450 13.24 -7.56 33.31
C VAL A 450 14.10 -6.64 34.16
N TYR A 451 15.37 -6.43 33.76
CA TYR A 451 16.35 -5.64 34.51
C TYR A 451 16.35 -4.13 34.22
N ALA A 452 15.60 -3.66 33.21
CA ALA A 452 15.66 -2.25 32.81
C ALA A 452 14.67 -1.37 33.59
N ASP A 453 15.15 -0.26 34.15
CA ASP A 453 14.34 0.84 34.72
C ASP A 453 14.07 1.97 33.71
N HIS A 454 14.33 1.69 32.43
CA HIS A 454 14.12 2.63 31.33
C HIS A 454 13.60 1.91 30.09
N VAL A 455 12.84 2.63 29.26
CA VAL A 455 12.43 2.20 27.92
C VAL A 455 13.24 3.02 26.91
N THR A 456 14.03 2.32 26.08
CA THR A 456 14.75 2.94 24.97
C THR A 456 13.97 2.76 23.69
N LEU A 457 13.37 3.84 23.18
CA LEU A 457 12.68 3.83 21.89
C LEU A 457 13.70 4.04 20.78
N ALA A 458 13.99 2.94 20.07
CA ALA A 458 14.76 2.85 18.82
C ALA A 458 16.06 3.69 18.72
N PHE A 459 17.21 3.00 18.81
CA PHE A 459 18.60 3.46 18.54
C PHE A 459 19.45 3.81 19.78
N GLN A 460 20.75 3.52 19.71
CA GLN A 460 21.76 3.82 20.74
C GLN A 460 22.52 5.09 20.35
N PRO A 461 22.25 6.26 20.96
CA PRO A 461 22.81 7.54 20.52
C PRO A 461 24.28 7.69 20.91
N GLY A 462 25.01 8.53 20.15
CA GLY A 462 26.38 8.94 20.48
C GLY A 462 26.41 10.00 21.60
N ILE A 463 27.56 10.14 22.26
CA ILE A 463 27.78 10.99 23.45
C ILE A 463 27.36 12.45 23.23
N SER A 464 27.69 13.04 22.08
CA SER A 464 27.35 14.43 21.74
C SER A 464 25.85 14.71 21.61
N THR A 465 25.05 13.65 21.44
CA THR A 465 23.58 13.73 21.37
C THR A 465 22.97 13.70 22.76
N LEU A 466 23.56 12.92 23.68
CA LEU A 466 23.12 12.84 25.08
C LEU A 466 23.39 14.13 25.86
N GLU A 467 24.47 14.84 25.55
CA GLU A 467 24.82 16.13 26.19
C GLU A 467 23.77 17.23 25.96
N LYS A 468 22.90 17.08 24.95
CA LYS A 468 21.82 18.01 24.61
C LYS A 468 20.44 17.54 25.06
N ALA A 469 20.35 16.38 25.71
CA ALA A 469 19.09 15.82 26.16
C ALA A 469 18.62 16.49 27.46
N PHE A 470 17.32 16.77 27.56
CA PHE A 470 16.72 17.27 28.79
C PHE A 470 16.59 16.14 29.82
N VAL A 471 17.35 16.21 30.91
CA VAL A 471 17.29 15.23 32.01
C VAL A 471 16.36 15.75 33.11
N GLY A 472 15.40 14.93 33.55
CA GLY A 472 14.53 15.23 34.70
C GLY A 472 13.17 15.89 34.39
N VAL A 473 12.78 16.00 33.12
CA VAL A 473 11.46 16.52 32.72
C VAL A 473 10.40 15.43 32.83
N LYS A 474 9.30 15.70 33.53
CA LYS A 474 8.13 14.81 33.56
C LYS A 474 7.35 14.94 32.25
N ALA A 475 7.11 13.81 31.57
CA ALA A 475 6.36 13.76 30.32
C ALA A 475 5.25 12.71 30.42
N PHE A 476 4.11 13.00 29.77
CA PHE A 476 3.07 12.01 29.50
C PHE A 476 3.45 11.22 28.26
N VAL A 477 3.37 9.90 28.33
CA VAL A 477 3.65 9.03 27.20
C VAL A 477 2.52 8.03 27.05
N ASP A 478 1.93 8.04 25.86
CA ASP A 478 1.04 6.99 25.39
C ASP A 478 1.87 5.89 24.74
N VAL A 479 1.94 4.75 25.40
CA VAL A 479 2.56 3.56 24.80
C VAL A 479 1.48 2.79 24.06
N HIS A 480 1.56 2.78 22.73
CA HIS A 480 0.74 1.95 21.87
C HIS A 480 1.48 0.65 21.60
N ALA A 481 1.00 -0.45 22.18
CA ALA A 481 1.52 -1.78 21.93
C ALA A 481 0.49 -2.62 21.16
N HIS A 482 0.97 -3.43 20.22
CA HIS A 482 0.19 -4.51 19.63
C HIS A 482 0.33 -5.75 20.51
N VAL A 483 -0.70 -6.08 21.28
CA VAL A 483 -0.75 -7.33 22.04
C VAL A 483 -1.74 -8.26 21.37
N GLY A 484 -1.35 -9.52 21.17
CA GLY A 484 -2.27 -10.55 20.71
C GLY A 484 -3.25 -10.93 21.82
N ASP A 485 -4.55 -10.86 21.59
CA ASP A 485 -5.52 -11.46 22.52
C ASP A 485 -5.37 -13.01 22.53
N LYS A 486 -6.10 -13.70 23.42
CA LYS A 486 -6.06 -15.18 23.51
C LYS A 486 -6.51 -15.90 22.22
N LYS A 487 -7.04 -15.17 21.23
CA LYS A 487 -7.44 -15.65 19.90
C LYS A 487 -6.49 -15.18 18.79
N GLY A 488 -5.46 -14.39 19.11
CA GLY A 488 -4.45 -13.90 18.17
C GLY A 488 -4.78 -12.56 17.51
N HIS A 489 -5.84 -11.84 17.93
CA HIS A 489 -6.15 -10.53 17.38
C HIS A 489 -5.20 -9.46 17.93
N ALA A 490 -4.77 -8.53 17.07
CA ALA A 490 -4.02 -7.37 17.51
C ALA A 490 -4.93 -6.39 18.25
N VAL A 491 -4.75 -6.27 19.56
CA VAL A 491 -5.41 -5.26 20.39
C VAL A 491 -4.43 -4.13 20.63
N VAL A 492 -4.89 -2.90 20.41
CA VAL A 492 -4.14 -1.69 20.78
C VAL A 492 -4.40 -1.43 22.25
N VAL A 493 -3.37 -1.58 23.08
CA VAL A 493 -3.42 -1.23 24.50
C VAL A 493 -2.79 0.16 24.67
N ARG A 494 -3.51 1.07 25.32
CA ARG A 494 -3.03 2.42 25.69
C ARG A 494 -2.67 2.40 27.16
N VAL A 495 -1.37 2.46 27.48
CA VAL A 495 -0.90 2.61 28.85
C VAL A 495 -0.50 4.06 29.07
N GLY A 496 -1.30 4.80 29.82
CA GLY A 496 -0.97 6.15 30.26
C GLY A 496 0.09 6.10 31.36
N VAL A 497 1.31 6.55 31.07
CA VAL A 497 2.38 6.60 32.07
C VAL A 497 2.43 7.99 32.70
N ASP A 498 1.57 8.25 33.67
CA ASP A 498 1.57 9.54 34.38
C ASP A 498 2.62 9.56 35.51
N GLY A 499 3.39 10.65 35.57
CA GLY A 499 4.28 11.02 36.68
C GLY A 499 3.58 11.73 37.84
N ARG A 500 2.25 11.79 37.84
CA ARG A 500 1.43 12.15 39.00
C ARG A 500 1.08 10.91 39.80
N GLU A 501 1.53 10.90 41.05
CA GLU A 501 0.89 10.13 42.11
C GLU A 501 -0.54 10.66 42.24
N HIS A 502 -1.52 9.87 41.81
CA HIS A 502 -2.84 9.99 42.41
C HIS A 502 -2.71 9.46 43.84
N LYS A 503 -2.76 10.39 44.81
CA LYS A 503 -3.11 10.03 46.19
C LYS A 503 -4.50 9.41 46.15
N ALA A 504 -4.58 8.13 46.47
CA ALA A 504 -5.76 7.60 47.14
C ALA A 504 -5.58 7.96 48.62
N ASP A 505 -6.49 8.80 49.11
CA ASP A 505 -6.60 9.45 50.44
C ASP A 505 -5.40 10.27 50.96
#